data_AF-A0A3A1UHM4-F1
#
_entry.id   AF-A0A3A1UHM4-F1
#
_cell.length_a   1.000
_cell.length_b   1.000
_cell.length_c   1.000
_cell.angle_alpha   90.00
_cell.angle_beta   90.00
_cell.angle_gamma   90.00
#
_symmetry.space_group_name_H-M   'P 1'
#
loop_
_entity.id
_entity.type
_entity.pdbx_description
1 polymer ?
#
loop_
_entity_poly.entity_id
_entity_poly.type
_entity_poly.pdbx_seq_one_letter_code
_entity_poly.pdbx_strand_id
1 'polypeptide(L)'
;MKKLMGILLTIVLIIAASLIYDYFTVSKKEARQIAERYVASESFKWKVGSISRDRGTWVVYLSSVDAVNEITWLIINNRSGSVNKITQPMK
;
A
#
# COMPACT_ATOMS: atom_id res chain seq x y z
N MET A 1 10.26 -16.95 -39.40
CA MET A 1 10.64 -17.08 -37.97
C MET A 1 10.72 -15.74 -37.24
N LYS A 2 11.40 -14.70 -37.76
CA LYS A 2 11.53 -13.39 -37.08
C LYS A 2 10.19 -12.70 -36.71
N LYS A 3 9.16 -12.78 -37.57
CA LYS A 3 7.82 -12.23 -37.29
C LYS A 3 7.07 -12.93 -36.14
N LEU A 4 7.22 -14.25 -36.02
CA LEU A 4 6.61 -15.03 -34.93
C LEU A 4 7.27 -14.73 -33.58
N MET A 5 8.60 -14.54 -33.56
CA MET A 5 9.32 -14.11 -32.35
C MET A 5 8.87 -12.73 -31.85
N GLY A 6 8.61 -11.77 -32.75
CA GLY A 6 8.14 -10.45 -32.37
C GLY A 6 6.76 -10.48 -31.70
N ILE A 7 5.83 -11.28 -32.23
CA ILE A 7 4.49 -11.45 -31.66
C ILE A 7 4.57 -12.10 -30.28
N LEU A 8 5.39 -13.15 -30.13
CA LEU A 8 5.58 -13.84 -28.86
C LEU A 8 6.12 -12.90 -27.78
N LEU A 9 7.11 -12.07 -28.11
CA LEU A 9 7.68 -11.10 -27.18
C LEU A 9 6.64 -10.08 -26.71
N THR A 10 5.81 -9.57 -27.62
CA THR A 10 4.74 -8.62 -27.28
C THR A 10 3.71 -9.23 -26.34
N ILE A 11 3.31 -10.49 -26.56
CA ILE A 11 2.38 -11.20 -25.68
C ILE A 11 2.98 -11.38 -24.28
N VAL A 12 4.27 -11.75 -24.19
CA VAL A 12 4.97 -11.89 -22.90
C VAL A 12 4.99 -10.55 -22.15
N LEU A 13 5.25 -9.44 -22.83
CA LEU A 13 5.24 -8.10 -22.21
C LEU A 13 3.85 -7.73 -21.68
N ILE A 14 2.78 -8.02 -22.42
CA ILE A 14 1.39 -7.76 -21.99
C ILE A 14 1.05 -8.58 -20.75
N ILE A 15 1.40 -9.87 -20.73
CA ILE A 15 1.15 -10.75 -19.59
C ILE A 15 1.94 -10.26 -18.37
N ALA A 16 3.23 -9.95 -18.55
CA ALA A 16 4.07 -9.43 -17.46
C ALA A 16 3.52 -8.12 -16.89
N ALA A 17 3.11 -7.18 -17.74
CA ALA A 17 2.51 -5.92 -17.31
C ALA A 17 1.21 -6.14 -16.53
N SER A 18 0.36 -7.07 -16.98
CA SER A 18 -0.91 -7.39 -16.31
C SER A 18 -0.69 -7.98 -14.92
N LEU A 19 0.21 -8.95 -14.80
CA LEU A 19 0.56 -9.58 -13.52
C LEU A 19 1.16 -8.57 -12.53
N ILE A 20 2.00 -7.67 -13.02
CA ILE A 20 2.58 -6.59 -12.21
C ILE A 20 1.48 -5.64 -11.72
N TYR A 21 0.56 -5.24 -12.60
CA TYR A 21 -0.56 -4.36 -12.25
C TYR A 21 -1.46 -4.98 -11.18
N ASP A 22 -1.84 -6.25 -11.36
CA ASP A 22 -2.68 -6.97 -10.40
C ASP A 22 -1.98 -7.12 -9.05
N TYR A 23 -0.69 -7.48 -9.06
CA TYR A 23 0.11 -7.56 -7.84
C TYR A 23 0.17 -6.24 -7.07
N PHE A 24 0.38 -5.12 -7.77
CA PHE A 24 0.39 -3.79 -7.13
C PHE A 24 -1.00 -3.40 -6.60
N THR A 25 -2.06 -3.69 -7.35
CA THR A 25 -3.43 -3.33 -6.99
C THR A 25 -3.93 -4.15 -5.79
N VAL A 26 -3.70 -5.46 -5.79
CA VAL A 26 -4.06 -6.36 -4.67
C VAL A 26 -3.29 -5.97 -3.42
N SER A 27 -1.97 -5.78 -3.53
CA SER A 27 -1.13 -5.46 -2.38
C SER A 27 -1.49 -4.08 -1.76
N LYS A 28 -1.97 -3.12 -2.56
CA LYS A 28 -2.51 -1.85 -2.05
C LYS A 28 -3.81 -2.04 -1.27
N LYS A 29 -4.70 -2.92 -1.74
CA LYS A 29 -5.96 -3.25 -1.05
C LYS A 29 -5.68 -3.96 0.29
N GLU A 30 -4.73 -4.89 0.32
CA GLU A 30 -4.31 -5.58 1.54
C GLU A 30 -3.75 -4.60 2.58
N ALA A 31 -2.84 -3.70 2.18
CA ALA A 31 -2.31 -2.67 3.06
C ALA A 31 -3.40 -1.78 3.65
N ARG A 32 -4.41 -1.43 2.83
CA ARG A 32 -5.58 -0.67 3.29
C ARG A 32 -6.37 -1.44 4.34
N GLN A 33 -6.68 -2.71 4.09
CA GLN A 33 -7.45 -3.54 5.02
C GLN A 33 -6.73 -3.72 6.35
N ILE A 34 -5.41 -3.92 6.33
CA ILE A 34 -4.59 -4.00 7.55
C ILE A 34 -4.67 -2.68 8.34
N ALA A 35 -4.55 -1.54 7.65
CA ALA A 35 -4.67 -0.24 8.29
C ALA A 35 -6.07 0.03 8.85
N GLU A 36 -7.13 -0.35 8.13
CA GLU A 36 -8.51 -0.20 8.60
C GLU A 36 -8.78 -1.05 9.84
N ARG A 37 -8.26 -2.29 9.88
CA ARG A 37 -8.31 -3.16 11.07
C ARG A 37 -7.56 -2.55 12.25
N TYR A 38 -6.37 -2.00 12.00
CA TYR A 38 -5.58 -1.33 13.03
C TYR A 38 -6.33 -0.13 13.63
N VAL A 39 -6.88 0.73 12.76
CA VAL A 39 -7.69 1.89 13.17
C VAL A 39 -8.92 1.46 13.98
N ALA A 40 -9.61 0.40 13.56
CA ALA A 40 -10.76 -0.12 14.29
C ALA A 40 -10.38 -0.63 15.69
N SER A 41 -9.17 -1.19 15.86
CA SER A 41 -8.67 -1.66 17.15
C SER A 41 -8.28 -0.52 18.12
N GLU A 42 -7.90 0.65 17.61
CA GLU A 42 -7.38 1.77 18.41
C GLU A 42 -8.43 2.85 18.73
N SER A 43 -9.73 2.51 18.64
CA SER A 43 -10.86 3.38 19.04
C SER A 43 -11.00 4.69 18.24
N PHE A 44 -11.38 4.57 16.95
CA PHE A 44 -12.00 5.59 16.08
C PHE A 44 -11.34 6.98 15.88
N LYS A 45 -10.17 7.26 16.46
CA LYS A 45 -9.52 8.60 16.33
C LYS A 45 -8.93 8.90 14.96
N TRP A 46 -8.85 7.90 14.08
CA TRP A 46 -8.19 8.01 12.78
C TRP A 46 -9.01 7.42 11.65
N LYS A 47 -8.72 7.84 10.42
CA LYS A 47 -9.22 7.29 9.16
C LYS A 47 -8.06 6.97 8.24
N VAL A 48 -8.17 5.87 7.51
CA VAL A 48 -7.18 5.49 6.50
C VAL A 48 -7.22 6.46 5.32
N GLY A 49 -6.12 7.18 5.14
CA GLY A 49 -5.94 8.18 4.09
C GLY A 49 -5.13 7.64 2.91
N SER A 50 -4.09 8.37 2.52
CA SER A 50 -3.24 8.02 1.39
C SER A 50 -2.39 6.78 1.68
N ILE A 51 -2.14 6.00 0.64
CA ILE A 51 -1.34 4.77 0.70
C ILE A 51 -0.27 4.89 -0.36
N SER A 52 0.99 4.87 0.06
CA SER A 52 2.17 4.87 -0.80
C SER A 52 3.02 3.63 -0.55
N ARG A 53 3.85 3.26 -1.52
CA ARG A 53 4.77 2.13 -1.42
C ARG A 53 6.20 2.63 -1.45
N ASP A 54 7.01 2.20 -0.49
CA ASP A 54 8.44 2.47 -0.47
C ASP A 54 9.23 1.17 -0.23
N ARG A 55 10.13 0.83 -1.15
CA ARG A 55 11.11 -0.28 -1.07
C ARG A 55 10.61 -1.59 -0.44
N GLY A 56 9.35 -1.97 -0.69
CA GLY A 56 8.75 -3.22 -0.18
C GLY A 56 7.92 -3.08 1.10
N THR A 57 7.73 -1.85 1.58
CA THR A 57 6.82 -1.48 2.65
C THR A 57 5.69 -0.62 2.09
N TRP A 58 4.50 -0.74 2.67
CA TRP A 58 3.41 0.20 2.45
C TRP A 58 3.38 1.21 3.58
N VAL A 59 3.33 2.48 3.21
CA VAL A 59 3.16 3.58 4.14
C VAL A 59 1.71 4.04 4.00
N VAL A 60 0.94 3.87 5.06
CA VAL A 60 -0.46 4.26 5.13
C VAL A 60 -0.57 5.47 6.03
N TYR A 61 -0.95 6.61 5.46
CA TYR A 61 -1.25 7.81 6.21
C TYR A 61 -2.58 7.65 6.94
N LEU A 62 -2.59 7.98 8.23
CA LEU A 62 -3.79 8.05 9.03
C LEU A 62 -4.16 9.52 9.24
N SER A 63 -5.31 9.91 8.69
CA SER A 63 -5.89 11.23 8.98
C SER A 63 -6.57 11.16 10.34
N SER A 64 -6.33 12.11 11.23
CA SER A 64 -7.17 12.20 12.43
C SER A 64 -8.60 12.60 12.06
N VAL A 65 -9.57 12.09 12.83
CA VAL A 65 -10.99 12.48 12.73
C VAL A 65 -11.25 13.79 13.49
N ASP A 66 -10.48 14.02 14.56
CA ASP A 66 -10.46 15.26 15.30
C ASP A 66 -9.31 16.14 14.79
N ALA A 67 -9.35 17.45 15.04
CA ALA A 67 -8.26 18.37 14.70
C ALA A 67 -7.04 18.12 15.61
N VAL A 68 -6.42 16.96 15.46
CA VAL A 68 -5.24 16.55 16.22
C VAL A 68 -4.03 17.18 15.55
N ASN A 69 -3.22 17.87 16.33
CA ASN A 69 -1.92 18.43 15.92
C ASN A 69 -0.87 17.32 15.70
N GLU A 70 -1.24 16.17 15.15
CA GLU A 70 -0.37 15.03 14.97
C GLU A 70 -0.69 14.31 13.67
N ILE A 71 0.36 13.90 12.97
CA ILE A 71 0.28 13.03 11.80
C ILE A 71 0.73 11.64 12.22
N THR A 72 -0.08 10.62 11.89
CA THR A 72 0.27 9.23 12.13
C THR A 72 0.42 8.48 10.80
N TRP A 73 1.45 7.64 10.71
CA TRP A 73 1.65 6.69 9.62
C TRP A 73 1.74 5.27 10.15
N LEU A 74 1.23 4.33 9.36
CA LEU A 74 1.49 2.91 9.52
C LEU A 74 2.45 2.45 8.44
N ILE A 75 3.59 1.90 8.85
CA ILE A 75 4.54 1.23 7.97
C ILE A 75 4.27 -0.27 8.05
N ILE A 76 3.70 -0.82 6.97
CA ILE A 76 3.33 -2.22 6.83
C ILE A 76 4.39 -2.90 5.98
N ASN A 77 5.11 -3.85 6.55
CA ASN A 77 6.09 -4.63 5.81
C ASN A 77 5.42 -5.87 5.20
N ASN A 78 5.43 -5.97 3.86
CA ASN A 78 4.79 -7.09 3.16
C ASN A 78 5.47 -8.44 3.38
N ARG A 79 6.76 -8.45 3.73
CA ARG A 79 7.52 -9.70 3.91
C ARG A 79 7.34 -10.29 5.29
N SER A 80 7.37 -9.45 6.33
CA SER A 80 7.24 -9.89 7.72
C SER A 80 5.81 -9.79 8.25
N GLY A 81 4.91 -9.07 7.56
CA GLY A 81 3.57 -8.75 8.07
C GLY A 81 3.59 -7.76 9.25
N SER A 82 4.75 -7.23 9.63
CA SER A 82 4.87 -6.31 10.76
C SER A 82 4.26 -4.95 10.43
N VAL A 83 3.53 -4.39 11.39
CA VAL A 83 2.94 -3.04 11.31
C VAL A 83 3.61 -2.16 12.36
N ASN A 84 4.28 -1.10 11.92
CA ASN A 84 4.91 -0.11 12.80
C ASN A 84 4.13 1.20 12.72
N LYS A 85 3.73 1.74 13.88
CA LYS A 85 3.08 3.05 13.98
C LYS A 85 4.12 4.13 14.26
N ILE A 86 4.10 5.21 13.47
CA ILE A 86 4.89 6.42 13.70
C ILE A 86 3.89 7.57 13.89
N THR A 87 4.03 8.34 14.96
CA THR A 87 3.24 9.54 15.20
C THR A 87 4.18 10.73 15.37
N GLN A 88 3.91 11.81 14.64
CA GLN A 88 4.69 13.03 14.70
C GLN A 88 3.80 14.24 14.98
N PRO A 89 4.14 15.09 15.95
CA PRO A 89 3.40 16.33 16.18
C PRO A 89 3.59 17.31 15.00
N MET A 90 2.51 17.97 14.60
CA MET A 90 2.50 19.11 13.70
C MET A 90 2.96 20.33 14.50
N LYS A 91 3.99 21.02 13.99
CA LYS A 91 4.53 22.26 14.59
C LYS A 91 3.53 23.40 14.51
#